data_AF-A0A2P6GED2-F1
#
_entry.id   AF-A0A2P6GED2-F1
#
_cell.length_a   1.000
_cell.length_b   1.000
_cell.length_c   1.000
_cell.angle_alpha   90.00
_cell.angle_beta   90.00
_cell.angle_gamma   90.00
#
_symmetry.space_group_name_H-M   'P 1'
#
loop_
_entity.id
_entity.type
_entity.pdbx_description
1 polymer ?
#
loop_
_entity_poly.entity_id
_entity_poly.type
_entity_poly.pdbx_seq_one_letter_code
_entity_poly.pdbx_strand_id
1 'polypeptide(L)'
;MVMVILLQVFFRYVLNNALPWPDEVARFLMLWMTALIAPSAYRWGGFVSIDMIIGSFTKLIGNLISLLLLMLSFFILVIGFKLGLDHIKVGWIFNSSSIKIPLFIIGEQSKPLKLAWMYMSLPIGIFLLILVNLELILI
;
A
#
# COMPACT_ATOMS: atom_id res chain seq x y z
N MET A 1 7.54 -9.04 -6.48
CA MET A 1 8.02 -9.63 -5.22
C MET A 1 8.60 -11.03 -5.43
N VAL A 2 7.80 -12.00 -5.90
CA VAL A 2 8.21 -13.42 -6.05
C VAL A 2 9.51 -13.59 -6.86
N MET A 3 9.61 -12.99 -8.04
CA MET A 3 10.82 -13.09 -8.88
C MET A 3 12.09 -12.54 -8.19
N VAL A 4 11.96 -11.49 -7.38
CA VAL A 4 13.09 -10.87 -6.67
C VAL A 4 13.59 -11.78 -5.55
N ILE A 5 12.67 -12.44 -4.84
CA ILE A 5 13.03 -13.41 -3.80
C ILE A 5 13.62 -14.68 -4.43
N LEU A 6 13.09 -15.16 -5.55
CA LEU A 6 13.67 -16.29 -6.27
C LEU A 6 15.10 -15.99 -6.74
N LEU A 7 15.34 -14.76 -7.23
CA LEU A 7 16.68 -14.29 -7.58
C LEU A 7 17.62 -14.31 -6.37
N GLN A 8 17.16 -13.81 -5.22
CA GLN A 8 17.92 -13.84 -3.96
C GLN A 8 18.30 -15.26 -3.55
N VAL A 9 17.35 -16.20 -3.62
CA VAL A 9 17.55 -17.63 -3.33
C VAL A 9 18.59 -18.21 -4.30
N PHE A 10 18.46 -17.95 -5.60
CA PHE A 10 19.43 -18.42 -6.60
C PHE A 10 20.84 -17.89 -6.31
N PHE A 11 21.00 -16.59 -6.09
CA PHE A 11 22.30 -15.99 -5.82
C PHE A 11 22.92 -16.49 -4.50
N ARG A 12 22.10 -16.69 -3.47
CA ARG A 12 22.57 -17.20 -2.18
C ARG A 12 23.02 -18.66 -2.25
N TYR A 13 22.24 -19.53 -2.88
CA TYR A 13 22.49 -20.98 -2.83
C TYR A 13 23.28 -21.53 -4.03
N VAL A 14 23.23 -20.87 -5.19
CA VAL A 14 23.96 -21.33 -6.39
C VAL A 14 25.29 -20.58 -6.54
N LEU A 15 25.26 -19.26 -6.39
CA LEU A 15 26.44 -18.40 -6.57
C LEU A 15 27.21 -18.14 -5.26
N ASN A 16 26.74 -18.66 -4.12
CA ASN A 16 27.28 -18.42 -2.78
C ASN A 16 27.51 -16.92 -2.48
N ASN A 17 26.71 -16.04 -3.09
CA ASN A 17 26.83 -14.59 -2.94
C ASN A 17 25.48 -14.00 -2.55
N ALA A 18 25.36 -13.54 -1.31
CA ALA A 18 24.14 -12.95 -0.80
C ALA A 18 24.01 -11.49 -1.25
N LEU A 19 23.14 -11.23 -2.23
CA LEU A 19 22.77 -9.87 -2.62
C LEU A 19 21.99 -9.19 -1.48
N PRO A 20 22.35 -7.96 -1.05
CA PRO A 20 21.69 -7.28 0.07
C PRO A 20 20.43 -6.48 -0.31
N TRP A 21 20.25 -6.16 -1.59
CA TRP A 21 19.15 -5.33 -2.10
C TRP A 21 17.79 -6.03 -2.35
N PRO A 22 17.70 -7.35 -2.63
CA PRO A 22 16.42 -7.99 -2.97
C PRO A 22 15.35 -7.84 -1.89
N ASP A 23 15.72 -7.89 -0.60
CA ASP A 23 14.76 -7.79 0.52
C ASP A 23 14.07 -6.42 0.58
N GLU A 24 14.79 -5.34 0.26
CA GLU A 24 14.21 -3.99 0.20
C GLU A 24 13.35 -3.81 -1.04
N VAL A 25 13.77 -4.33 -2.20
CA VAL A 25 12.99 -4.25 -3.46
C VAL A 25 11.71 -5.07 -3.35
N ALA A 26 11.76 -6.24 -2.73
CA ALA A 26 10.58 -7.06 -2.46
C ALA A 26 9.54 -6.30 -1.62
N ARG A 27 9.98 -5.61 -0.55
CA ARG A 27 9.12 -4.76 0.28
C ARG A 27 8.58 -3.54 -0.48
N PHE A 28 9.41 -2.91 -1.32
CA PHE A 28 8.96 -1.82 -2.21
C PHE A 28 7.78 -2.28 -3.06
N LEU A 29 7.95 -3.40 -3.77
CA LEU A 29 6.92 -3.94 -4.66
C LEU A 29 5.67 -4.37 -3.89
N MET A 30 5.85 -4.95 -2.70
CA MET A 30 4.72 -5.38 -1.86
C MET A 30 3.86 -4.19 -1.44
N LEU A 31 4.47 -3.10 -0.95
CA LEU A 31 3.75 -1.90 -0.52
C LEU A 31 2.92 -1.29 -1.66
N TRP A 32 3.54 -1.15 -2.84
CA TRP A 32 2.87 -0.62 -4.02
C TRP A 32 1.76 -1.54 -4.55
N MET A 33 2.00 -2.85 -4.58
CA MET A 33 1.00 -3.82 -5.01
C MET A 33 -0.22 -3.78 -4.08
N THR A 34 -0.01 -3.79 -2.77
CA THR A 34 -1.11 -3.69 -1.79
C THR A 34 -1.86 -2.38 -1.91
N ALA A 35 -1.16 -1.25 -2.04
CA ALA A 35 -1.78 0.07 -2.18
C ALA A 35 -2.69 0.18 -3.42
N LEU A 36 -2.30 -0.46 -4.53
CA LEU A 36 -3.08 -0.44 -5.77
C LEU A 36 -4.25 -1.43 -5.77
N ILE A 37 -4.12 -2.57 -5.09
CA ILE A 37 -5.16 -3.61 -5.06
C ILE A 37 -6.23 -3.33 -3.99
N ALA A 38 -5.86 -2.73 -2.86
CA ALA A 38 -6.77 -2.47 -1.74
C ALA A 38 -8.09 -1.76 -2.13
N PRO A 39 -8.12 -0.73 -3.00
CA PRO A 39 -9.36 -0.08 -3.43
C PRO A 39 -10.31 -1.02 -4.20
N SER A 40 -9.76 -1.88 -5.05
CA SER A 40 -10.58 -2.87 -5.78
C SER A 40 -11.18 -3.90 -4.82
N ALA A 41 -10.39 -4.34 -3.83
CA ALA A 41 -10.87 -5.23 -2.78
C ALA A 41 -11.95 -4.56 -1.93
N TYR A 42 -11.80 -3.26 -1.62
CA TYR A 42 -12.79 -2.47 -0.88
C TYR A 42 -14.15 -2.45 -1.57
N ARG A 43 -14.14 -2.22 -2.89
CA ARG A 43 -15.36 -2.16 -3.70
C ARG A 43 -16.15 -3.47 -3.70
N TRP A 44 -15.46 -4.61 -3.68
CA TRP A 44 -16.09 -5.92 -3.77
C TRP A 44 -16.42 -6.54 -2.41
N GLY A 45 -16.23 -5.80 -1.31
CA GLY A 45 -16.38 -6.37 0.03
C GLY A 45 -15.33 -7.43 0.35
N GLY A 46 -14.14 -7.36 -0.26
CA GLY A 46 -13.04 -8.29 -0.02
C GLY A 46 -12.38 -8.15 1.35
N PHE A 47 -12.78 -7.16 2.15
CA PHE A 47 -12.42 -7.06 3.55
C PHE A 47 -13.41 -7.83 4.42
N VAL A 48 -12.91 -8.45 5.49
CA VAL A 48 -13.75 -9.22 6.41
C VAL A 48 -14.79 -8.29 7.04
N SER A 49 -16.06 -8.48 6.66
CA SER A 49 -17.25 -7.80 7.19
C SER A 49 -18.15 -8.79 7.94
N ILE A 50 -18.92 -8.28 8.91
CA ILE A 50 -19.94 -9.07 9.62
C ILE A 50 -21.30 -8.64 9.09
N ASP A 51 -21.78 -9.34 8.06
CA ASP A 51 -23.04 -8.97 7.39
C ASP A 51 -24.29 -9.60 8.05
N MET A 52 -24.11 -10.67 8.85
CA MET A 52 -25.22 -11.38 9.51
C MET A 52 -26.07 -10.49 10.41
N ILE A 53 -25.43 -9.56 11.14
CA ILE A 53 -26.11 -8.66 12.06
C ILE A 53 -26.95 -7.65 11.28
N ILE A 54 -26.39 -7.09 10.21
CA ILE A 54 -27.06 -6.08 9.38
C ILE A 54 -28.25 -6.69 8.64
N GLY A 55 -28.12 -7.92 8.14
CA GLY A 55 -29.18 -8.65 7.47
C GLY A 55 -30.36 -9.09 8.36
N SER A 56 -30.20 -9.01 9.69
CA SER A 56 -31.25 -9.35 10.65
C SER A 56 -32.20 -8.19 10.95
N PHE A 57 -31.85 -6.95 10.56
CA PHE A 57 -32.68 -5.76 10.75
C PHE A 57 -33.61 -5.51 9.56
N THR A 58 -34.61 -4.64 9.75
CA THR A 58 -35.42 -4.12 8.64
C THR A 58 -34.54 -3.34 7.66
N LYS A 59 -34.86 -3.42 6.35
CA LYS A 59 -34.05 -2.82 5.26
C LYS A 59 -33.63 -1.37 5.51
N LEU A 60 -34.50 -0.58 6.14
CA LEU A 60 -34.26 0.84 6.42
C LEU A 60 -33.19 1.04 7.51
N ILE A 61 -33.22 0.24 8.57
CA ILE A 61 -32.24 0.28 9.67
C ILE A 61 -30.89 -0.27 9.19
N GLY A 62 -30.91 -1.36 8.41
CA GLY A 62 -29.70 -1.92 7.81
C GLY A 62 -28.96 -0.91 6.94
N ASN A 63 -29.66 -0.20 6.05
CA ASN A 63 -29.06 0.83 5.21
C ASN A 63 -28.52 2.02 6.01
N LEU A 64 -29.22 2.46 7.06
CA LEU A 64 -28.73 3.53 7.94
C LEU A 64 -27.45 3.13 8.67
N ILE A 65 -27.36 1.90 9.17
CA ILE A 65 -26.16 1.37 9.82
C ILE A 65 -25.00 1.31 8.82
N SER A 66 -25.24 0.78 7.61
CA SER A 66 -24.21 0.73 6.56
C SER A 66 -23.71 2.12 6.18
N LEU A 67 -24.60 3.11 6.03
CA LEU A 67 -24.22 4.48 5.76
C LEU A 67 -23.38 5.08 6.90
N LEU A 68 -23.76 4.85 8.16
CA LEU A 68 -22.97 5.26 9.33
C LEU A 68 -21.57 4.63 9.35
N LEU A 69 -21.47 3.34 9.03
CA LEU A 69 -20.19 2.64 8.94
C LEU A 69 -19.32 3.18 7.80
N LEU A 70 -19.91 3.47 6.63
CA LEU A 70 -19.20 4.09 5.51
C LEU A 70 -18.70 5.49 5.87
N MET A 71 -19.50 6.31 6.55
CA MET A 71 -19.11 7.64 7.03
C MET A 71 -17.98 7.56 8.07
N LEU A 72 -18.05 6.60 8.99
CA LEU A 72 -16.98 6.35 9.95
C LEU A 72 -15.69 5.92 9.23
N SER A 73 -15.80 5.02 8.25
CA SER A 73 -14.66 4.61 7.42
C SER A 73 -14.05 5.78 6.67
N PHE A 74 -14.88 6.66 6.10
CA PHE A 74 -14.43 7.87 5.41
C PHE A 74 -13.59 8.75 6.34
N PHE A 75 -14.09 9.00 7.55
CA PHE A 75 -13.39 9.80 8.55
C PHE A 75 -12.02 9.21 8.91
N ILE A 76 -11.94 7.90 9.14
CA ILE A 76 -10.70 7.20 9.45
C ILE A 76 -9.73 7.27 8.27
N LEU A 77 -10.21 7.10 7.03
CA LEU A 77 -9.38 7.19 5.83
C LEU A 77 -8.79 8.60 5.64
N VAL A 78 -9.55 9.66 5.93
CA VAL A 78 -9.05 11.05 5.87
C VAL A 78 -7.92 11.27 6.89
N ILE A 79 -8.09 10.77 8.13
CA ILE A 79 -7.02 10.82 9.15
C ILE A 79 -5.79 10.03 8.68
N GLY A 80 -6.01 8.81 8.16
CA GLY A 80 -4.96 7.97 7.60
C GLY A 80 -4.20 8.64 6.46
N PHE A 81 -4.89 9.38 5.59
CA PHE A 81 -4.28 10.11 4.49
C PHE A 81 -3.34 11.20 5.00
N LYS A 82 -3.77 11.98 6.00
CA LYS A 82 -2.94 13.00 6.64
C LYS A 82 -1.68 12.39 7.27
N LEU A 83 -1.84 11.29 8.01
CA LEU A 83 -0.72 10.56 8.60
C LEU A 83 0.23 10.02 7.53
N GLY A 84 -0.30 9.49 6.43
CA GLY A 84 0.48 9.00 5.29
C GLY A 84 1.33 10.10 4.65
N LEU A 85 0.77 11.29 4.48
CA LEU A 85 1.51 12.45 3.97
C LEU A 85 2.64 12.89 4.92
N ASP A 86 2.38 12.92 6.22
CA ASP A 86 3.41 13.24 7.22
C ASP A 86 4.52 12.18 7.23
N HIS A 87 4.20 10.90 6.99
CA HIS A 87 5.18 9.83 6.89
C HIS A 87 6.09 9.95 5.66
N ILE A 88 5.62 10.50 4.53
CA ILE A 88 6.49 10.76 3.37
C ILE A 88 7.59 11.76 3.72
N LYS A 89 7.28 12.80 4.51
CA LYS A 89 8.26 13.83 4.89
C LYS A 89 9.46 13.20 5.58
N VAL A 90 9.22 12.21 6.43
CA VAL A 90 10.25 11.40 7.09
C VAL A 90 11.04 10.59 6.05
N GLY A 91 10.36 9.97 5.10
CA GLY A 91 10.99 9.24 3.98
C GLY A 91 11.93 10.06 3.11
N TRP A 92 11.81 11.39 3.12
CA TRP A 92 12.70 12.27 2.36
C TRP A 92 14.05 12.52 3.02
N ILE A 93 14.12 12.27 4.34
CA ILE A 93 15.32 12.41 5.17
C ILE A 93 16.13 11.12 5.14
N PHE A 94 15.47 9.96 5.07
CA PHE A 94 16.12 8.66 5.07
C PHE A 94 16.33 8.10 3.66
N ASN A 95 17.56 7.64 3.40
CA ASN A 95 17.93 6.92 2.19
C ASN A 95 17.82 5.41 2.41
N SER A 96 17.52 4.66 1.35
CA SER A 96 17.57 3.19 1.36
C SER A 96 19.00 2.71 1.61
N SER A 97 19.13 1.72 2.50
CA SER A 97 20.41 1.15 2.93
C SER A 97 21.05 0.33 1.81
N SER A 98 20.23 -0.36 1.01
CA SER A 98 20.70 -1.41 0.10
C SER A 98 20.34 -1.15 -1.37
N ILE A 99 19.29 -0.39 -1.67
CA ILE A 99 18.88 -0.09 -3.06
C ILE A 99 19.61 1.16 -3.55
N LYS A 100 20.47 0.97 -4.54
CA LYS A 100 21.08 2.04 -5.32
C LYS A 100 20.54 1.99 -6.74
N ILE A 101 20.13 3.13 -7.26
CA ILE A 101 19.68 3.25 -8.64
C ILE A 101 20.93 3.08 -9.53
N PRO A 102 20.98 2.07 -10.41
CA PRO A 102 22.12 1.86 -11.28
C PRO A 102 22.07 2.88 -12.44
N LEU A 103 22.48 4.13 -12.17
CA LEU A 103 22.62 5.19 -13.19
C LEU A 103 23.84 4.99 -14.12
N PHE A 104 24.47 3.82 -14.10
CA PHE A 104 25.64 3.49 -14.92
C PHE A 104 25.38 3.62 -16.43
N ILE A 105 24.14 3.38 -16.88
CA ILE A 105 23.72 3.55 -18.28
C ILE A 105 23.73 5.02 -18.73
N ILE A 106 23.70 5.97 -17.77
CA ILE A 106 23.64 7.42 -18.01
C ILE A 106 24.99 8.09 -17.67
N GLY A 107 26.00 7.32 -17.24
CA GLY A 107 27.32 7.85 -16.88
C GLY A 107 27.39 8.53 -15.51
N GLU A 108 26.34 8.43 -14.69
CA GLU A 108 26.31 8.94 -13.31
C GLU A 108 26.56 7.84 -12.28
N GLN A 109 27.13 8.22 -11.12
CA GLN A 109 27.32 7.30 -10.00
C GLN A 109 26.00 6.82 -9.42
N SER A 110 26.01 5.60 -8.88
CA SER A 110 24.82 4.97 -8.29
C SER A 110 24.34 5.74 -7.05
N LYS A 111 23.23 6.48 -7.18
CA LYS A 111 22.59 7.20 -6.08
C LYS A 111 21.67 6.27 -5.28
N PRO A 112 21.67 6.32 -3.94
CA PRO A 112 20.74 5.54 -3.13
C PRO A 112 19.29 6.01 -3.38
N LEU A 113 18.37 5.05 -3.48
CA LEU A 113 16.94 5.35 -3.64
C LEU A 113 16.43 6.02 -2.34
N LYS A 114 15.71 7.14 -2.46
CA LYS A 114 15.05 7.74 -1.28
C LYS A 114 13.88 6.87 -0.81
N LEU A 115 13.77 6.61 0.49
CA LEU A 115 12.67 5.83 1.07
C LEU A 115 11.30 6.50 0.87
N ALA A 116 11.28 7.81 0.62
CA ALA A 116 10.11 8.57 0.22
C ALA A 116 9.29 7.88 -0.89
N TRP A 117 9.95 7.28 -1.88
CA TRP A 117 9.28 6.59 -2.99
C TRP A 117 8.56 5.31 -2.54
N MET A 118 9.05 4.64 -1.50
CA MET A 118 8.34 3.51 -0.89
C MET A 118 7.12 4.00 -0.13
N TYR A 119 7.29 5.02 0.72
CA TYR A 119 6.20 5.51 1.57
C TYR A 119 5.11 6.26 0.80
N MET A 120 5.40 6.71 -0.43
CA MET A 120 4.39 7.33 -1.29
C MET A 120 3.25 6.39 -1.68
N SER A 121 3.49 5.07 -1.62
CA SER A 121 2.44 4.05 -1.80
C SER A 121 1.28 4.21 -0.80
N LEU A 122 1.55 4.62 0.44
CA LEU A 122 0.53 4.75 1.50
C LEU A 122 -0.53 5.81 1.17
N PRO A 123 -0.19 7.10 0.97
CA PRO A 123 -1.21 8.10 0.65
C PRO A 123 -1.87 7.85 -0.70
N ILE A 124 -1.17 7.26 -1.68
CA ILE A 124 -1.80 6.87 -2.94
C ILE A 124 -2.87 5.80 -2.73
N GLY A 125 -2.56 4.75 -1.97
CA GLY A 125 -3.53 3.69 -1.67
C GLY A 125 -4.73 4.21 -0.86
N ILE A 126 -4.48 5.05 0.14
CA ILE A 126 -5.54 5.65 0.96
C ILE A 126 -6.39 6.61 0.13
N PHE A 127 -5.79 7.41 -0.75
CA PHE A 127 -6.52 8.29 -1.65
C PHE A 127 -7.48 7.51 -2.56
N LEU A 128 -7.02 6.41 -3.14
CA LEU A 128 -7.87 5.54 -3.95
C LEU A 128 -8.99 4.88 -3.11
N LEU A 129 -8.70 4.47 -1.87
CA LEU A 129 -9.73 3.97 -0.95
C LEU A 129 -10.78 5.03 -0.62
N ILE A 130 -10.39 6.28 -0.44
CA ILE A 130 -11.32 7.41 -0.24
C ILE A 130 -12.24 7.57 -1.45
N LEU A 131 -11.71 7.49 -2.66
CA LEU A 131 -12.52 7.59 -3.88
C LEU A 131 -13.57 6.47 -3.97
N VAL A 132 -13.18 5.23 -3.69
CA VAL A 132 -14.12 4.10 -3.69
C VAL A 132 -15.13 4.21 -2.55
N ASN A 133 -14.72 4.66 -1.37
CA ASN A 133 -15.64 4.89 -0.26
C ASN A 133 -16.69 5.96 -0.59
N LEU A 134 -16.30 7.04 -1.26
CA LEU A 134 -17.24 8.04 -1.77
C LEU A 134 -18.20 7.48 -2.82
N GLU A 135 -17.71 6.63 -3.74
CA GLU A 135 -18.56 5.91 -4.70
C GLU A 135 -19.62 5.07 -3.96
N LEU A 136 -19.23 4.32 -2.92
CA LEU A 136 -20.14 3.49 -2.13
C LEU A 136 -21.15 4.27 -1.28
N ILE A 137 -20.84 5.51 -0.90
CA ILE A 137 -21.79 6.40 -0.19
C ILE A 137 -22.85 6.97 -1.14
N LEU A 138 -22.52 7.14 -2.41
CA LEU A 138 -23.39 7.75 -3.42
C LEU A 138 -24.36 6.76 -4.07
N ILE A 139 -24.06 5.46 -4.02
CA ILE A 139 -24.87 4.35 -4.56
C ILE A 139 -25.91 3.90 -3.53
#